data_AF-A0A1W5ZYZ8-F1
#
_entry.id   AF-A0A1W5ZYZ8-F1
#
_cell.length_a   1.000
_cell.length_b   1.000
_cell.length_c   1.000
_cell.angle_alpha   90.00
_cell.angle_beta   90.00
_cell.angle_gamma   90.00
#
_symmetry.space_group_name_H-M   'P 1'
#
loop_
_entity.id
_entity.type
_entity.pdbx_description
1 polymer ?
#
loop_
_entity_poly.entity_id
_entity_poly.type
_entity_poly.pdbx_seq_one_letter_code
_entity_poly.pdbx_strand_id
1 'polypeptide(L)' 'MTYMEKTNKVMEELISGERSQFGNYSYHQSTFTDGQEEFEDWEVRQFILNHFLTLENLKRNA' A
#
# COMPACT_ATOMS: atom_id res chain seq x y z
N MET A 1 11.36 9.71 7.84
CA MET A 1 10.83 9.01 6.66
C MET A 1 9.49 9.64 6.28
N THR A 2 9.42 10.25 5.10
CA THR A 2 8.24 10.89 4.53
C THR A 2 7.13 9.87 4.22
N TYR A 3 5.92 10.33 3.94
CA TYR A 3 4.82 9.44 3.54
C TYR A 3 5.10 8.71 2.23
N MET A 4 5.73 9.39 1.29
CA MET A 4 6.13 8.79 0.02
C MET A 4 7.17 7.70 0.22
N GLU A 5 8.17 7.91 1.09
CA GLU A 5 9.17 6.89 1.41
C GLU A 5 8.55 5.65 2.07
N LYS A 6 7.62 5.84 3.02
CA LYS A 6 6.87 4.72 3.62
C LYS A 6 6.02 3.98 2.60
N THR A 7 5.39 4.71 1.69
CA THR A 7 4.57 4.15 0.62
C THR A 7 5.41 3.32 -0.34
N ASN A 8 6.56 3.85 -0.78
CA ASN A 8 7.52 3.13 -1.63
C ASN A 8 7.96 1.83 -0.98
N LYS A 9 8.31 1.90 0.31
CA LYS A 9 8.75 0.72 1.05
C LYS A 9 7.68 -0.37 1.08
N VAL A 10 6.41 -0.02 1.35
CA VAL A 10 5.32 -1.02 1.32
C VAL A 10 5.14 -1.61 -0.08
N MET A 11 5.21 -0.79 -1.14
CA MET A 11 5.14 -1.28 -2.52
C MET A 11 6.27 -2.27 -2.82
N GLU A 12 7.51 -1.93 -2.45
CA GLU A 12 8.68 -2.81 -2.62
C GLU A 12 8.52 -4.12 -1.85
N GLU A 13 8.09 -4.06 -0.58
CA GLU A 13 7.85 -5.25 0.25
C GLU A 13 6.77 -6.17 -0.36
N LEU A 14 5.71 -5.60 -0.95
CA LEU A 14 4.67 -6.38 -1.64
C LEU A 14 5.22 -7.05 -2.90
N ILE A 15 5.95 -6.30 -3.73
CA ILE A 15 6.49 -6.79 -5.00
C ILE A 15 7.56 -7.87 -4.77
N SER A 16 8.41 -7.70 -3.75
CA SER A 16 9.44 -8.67 -3.40
C SER A 16 8.90 -9.92 -2.69
N GLY A 17 7.65 -9.87 -2.23
CA GLY A 17 7.04 -10.91 -1.41
C GLY A 17 7.50 -10.93 0.05
N GLU A 18 8.30 -9.95 0.49
CA GLU A 18 8.63 -9.75 1.90
C GLU A 18 7.38 -9.46 2.75
N ARG A 19 6.38 -8.83 2.13
CA ARG A 19 5.04 -8.62 2.66
C ARG A 19 4.05 -9.33 1.75
N SER A 20 3.23 -10.22 2.31
CA SER A 20 2.21 -10.94 1.54
C SER A 20 1.03 -10.04 1.13
N GLN A 21 0.65 -9.08 1.97
CA GLN A 21 -0.49 -8.19 1.72
C GLN A 21 -0.43 -6.87 2.49
N PHE A 22 -1.15 -5.87 2.00
CA PHE A 22 -1.42 -4.60 2.68
C PHE A 22 -2.88 -4.19 2.47
N GLY A 23 -3.66 -4.13 3.56
CA GLY A 23 -5.11 -4.03 3.44
C GLY A 23 -5.66 -5.26 2.71
N ASN A 24 -6.42 -5.03 1.65
CA ASN A 24 -6.92 -6.11 0.78
C ASN A 24 -5.96 -6.41 -0.39
N TYR A 25 -4.94 -5.58 -0.62
CA TYR A 25 -4.07 -5.72 -1.79
C TYR A 25 -2.92 -6.69 -1.52
N SER A 26 -2.63 -7.52 -2.50
CA SER A 26 -1.47 -8.42 -2.58
C SER A 26 -0.83 -8.30 -3.97
N TYR A 27 0.39 -8.82 -4.11
CA TYR A 27 1.07 -8.87 -5.40
C TYR A 27 1.16 -10.32 -5.88
N HIS A 28 0.59 -10.61 -7.05
CA HIS A 28 0.56 -11.95 -7.63
C HIS A 28 0.78 -11.87 -9.13
N GLN A 29 1.60 -12.78 -9.70
CA GLN A 29 1.85 -12.85 -11.15
C GLN A 29 2.20 -11.50 -11.80
N SER A 30 3.03 -10.71 -11.14
CA SER A 30 3.46 -9.39 -11.60
C SER A 30 2.38 -8.32 -11.68
N THR A 31 1.24 -8.52 -11.02
CA THR A 31 0.15 -7.53 -10.90
C THR A 31 -0.33 -7.42 -9.46
N PHE A 32 -0.93 -6.28 -9.10
CA PHE A 32 -1.61 -6.14 -7.83
C PHE A 32 -3.05 -6.65 -7.94
N THR A 33 -3.53 -7.29 -6.87
CA THR A 33 -4.91 -7.80 -6.82
C THR A 33 -5.45 -7.78 -5.40
N ASP A 34 -6.77 -7.63 -5.27
CA ASP A 34 -7.51 -7.86 -4.04
C ASP A 34 -8.13 -9.27 -3.94
N GLY A 35 -7.85 -10.12 -4.93
CA GLY A 35 -8.44 -11.45 -5.09
C GLY A 35 -9.72 -11.48 -5.94
N GLN A 36 -10.26 -10.32 -6.34
CA GLN A 36 -11.40 -10.21 -7.25
C GLN A 36 -11.02 -9.53 -8.57
N GLU A 37 -10.26 -8.44 -8.50
CA GLU A 37 -9.80 -7.70 -9.67
C GLU A 37 -8.30 -7.38 -9.61
N GLU A 38 -7.75 -6.97 -10.75
CA GLU A 38 -6.37 -6.52 -10.88
C GLU A 38 -6.33 -4.99 -10.82
N PHE A 39 -5.26 -4.44 -10.24
CA PHE A 39 -5.09 -3.02 -10.00
C PHE A 39 -3.76 -2.53 -10.55
N GLU A 40 -3.75 -1.29 -11.05
CA GLU A 40 -2.50 -0.65 -11.44
C GLU A 40 -1.70 -0.20 -10.21
N ASP A 41 -0.37 -0.21 -10.32
CA ASP A 41 0.56 0.19 -9.25
C ASP A 41 0.20 1.54 -8.60
N TRP A 42 -0.29 2.50 -9.39
CA TRP A 42 -0.60 3.84 -8.88
C TRP A 42 -1.83 3.85 -7.97
N GLU A 43 -2.81 2.98 -8.20
CA GLU A 43 -4.03 2.88 -7.37
C GLU A 43 -3.68 2.36 -5.98
N VAL A 44 -2.91 1.27 -5.93
CA VAL A 44 -2.44 0.67 -4.68
C VAL A 44 -1.54 1.64 -3.92
N ARG A 45 -0.66 2.36 -4.64
CA ARG A 45 0.19 3.41 -4.08
C ARG A 45 -0.61 4.57 -3.49
N GLN A 46 -1.69 5.02 -4.16
CA GLN A 46 -2.58 6.05 -3.60
C GLN A 46 -3.31 5.55 -2.34
N PHE A 47 -3.77 4.30 -2.33
CA PHE A 47 -4.39 3.68 -1.15
C PHE A 47 -3.44 3.67 0.05
N ILE A 48 -2.21 3.18 -0.13
CA ILE A 48 -1.19 3.13 0.93
C ILE A 48 -0.84 4.53 1.45
N LEU A 49 -0.68 5.50 0.54
CA LEU A 49 -0.41 6.89 0.91
C LEU A 49 -1.55 7.46 1.78
N ASN A 50 -2.80 7.28 1.34
CA ASN A 50 -3.98 7.74 2.06
C ASN A 50 -4.12 7.09 3.44
N HIS A 51 -3.73 5.82 3.56
CA HIS A 51 -3.69 5.13 4.86
C HIS A 51 -2.76 5.84 5.84
N PHE A 52 -1.52 6.17 5.43
CA PHE A 52 -0.58 6.85 6.31
C PHE A 52 -0.99 8.28 6.67
N LEU A 53 -1.56 9.03 5.72
CA LEU A 53 -2.08 10.38 5.97
C LEU A 53 -3.26 10.34 6.96
N THR A 54 -4.18 9.40 6.79
CA THR A 54 -5.33 9.23 7.69
C THR A 54 -4.89 8.87 9.10
N LEU A 55 -3.95 7.94 9.26
CA LEU A 55 -3.43 7.57 10.58
C LEU A 55 -2.76 8.74 11.31
N GLU A 56 -2.07 9.63 10.60
CA GLU A 56 -1.53 10.84 11.22
C GLU A 56 -2.65 11.77 11.67
N ASN A 57 -3.64 12.02 10.80
CA ASN A 57 -4.77 12.89 11.15
C ASN A 57 -5.53 12.38 12.37
N LEU A 58 -5.71 11.06 12.50
CA LEU A 58 -6.32 10.47 13.69
C LEU A 58 -5.47 10.68 14.94
N LYS A 59 -4.14 10.52 14.86
CA LYS A 59 -3.23 10.76 15.99
C LYS A 59 -3.18 12.21 16.44
N ARG A 60 -3.38 13.17 15.53
CA ARG A 60 -3.41 14.59 15.86
C ARG A 60 -4.73 15.03 16.51
N ASN A 61 -5.81 14.29 16.28
CA ASN A 61 -7.15 14.61 16.78
C ASN A 61 -7.63 13.69 17.91
N ALA A 62 -6.77 12.79 18.41
CA ALA A 62 -7.00 11.92 19.57
C ALA A 62 -6.30 12.48 20.82
#